data_AF-A0A522JPM6-F1
#
_entry.id   AF-A0A522JPM6-F1
#
_cell.length_a   1.000
_cell.length_b   1.000
_cell.length_c   1.000
_cell.angle_alpha   90.00
_cell.angle_beta   90.00
_cell.angle_gamma   90.00
#
_symmetry.space_group_name_H-M   'P 1'
#
loop_
_entity.id
_entity.type
_entity.pdbx_description
1 polymer ?
#
loop_
_entity_poly.entity_id
_entity_poly.type
_entity_poly.pdbx_seq_one_letter_code
_entity_poly.pdbx_strand_id
1 'polypeptide(L)'
;MAAKRRAFPSTPALASLGLCLTLSVAVVFSLMSVHPDHSLRAANRHFGHWFGRAMYQIGAEFELLLHGGQHKASGTNPAGQVQKTAPGAGFDPAAALGVDITGLREAMALYKAGELTQGDAVAQTARSGLVRTTLAWVALSALGRDKGFSRMQAFLDTHPGWPARDTLERRMEEMLYVNNASADQVEDFFFDSAPETVLGRLALARAFKNEGDNDDAQRLVRAVWHDAGMSAALTTKVKTEFASELDPRDFRIRAHYLLYDGESEAALRAASAAGPNMPALAKLFIAARNNGASDKMF
;
A
#
# COMPACT_ATOMS: atom_id res chain seq x y z
N MET A 1 -35.51 0.94 48.87
CA MET A 1 -35.76 0.27 47.57
C MET A 1 -35.39 1.23 46.44
N ALA A 2 -34.91 0.67 45.33
CA ALA A 2 -34.19 1.28 44.21
C ALA A 2 -34.83 2.49 43.52
N ALA A 3 -33.99 3.38 42.97
CA ALA A 3 -34.22 4.00 41.65
C ALA A 3 -32.89 4.44 41.01
N LYS A 4 -32.44 3.67 40.02
CA LYS A 4 -31.30 3.94 39.12
C LYS A 4 -31.56 5.23 38.31
N ARG A 5 -30.69 6.23 38.41
CA ARG A 5 -30.55 7.28 37.38
C ARG A 5 -29.47 6.82 36.38
N ARG A 6 -29.86 6.47 35.16
CA ARG A 6 -28.92 6.25 34.05
C ARG A 6 -28.69 7.59 33.35
N ALA A 7 -27.44 8.06 33.35
CA ALA A 7 -26.96 9.10 32.47
C ALA A 7 -26.87 8.56 31.03
N PHE A 8 -27.35 9.33 30.06
CA PHE A 8 -27.06 9.12 28.64
C PHE A 8 -25.72 9.80 28.31
N PRO A 9 -24.74 9.11 27.71
CA PRO A 9 -23.57 9.78 27.15
C PRO A 9 -23.91 10.43 25.81
N SER A 10 -23.67 11.73 25.71
CA SER A 10 -23.66 12.50 24.46
C SER A 10 -22.48 12.07 23.59
N THR A 11 -22.74 11.56 22.38
CA THR A 11 -21.70 11.20 21.40
C THR A 11 -21.33 12.41 20.51
N PRO A 12 -20.08 12.90 20.54
CA PRO A 12 -19.61 14.01 19.69
C PRO A 12 -19.15 13.52 18.30
N ALA A 13 -19.80 12.51 17.73
CA ALA A 13 -19.36 11.83 16.50
C ALA A 13 -19.99 12.38 15.20
N LEU A 14 -21.04 13.21 15.30
CA LEU A 14 -21.79 13.69 14.13
C LEU A 14 -21.35 15.08 13.63
N ALA A 15 -20.59 15.83 14.44
CA ALA A 15 -20.10 17.16 14.04
C ALA A 15 -18.85 17.11 13.14
N SER A 16 -18.09 16.00 13.16
CA SER A 16 -16.85 15.83 12.40
C SER A 16 -17.05 15.37 10.95
N LEU A 17 -18.18 14.73 10.62
CA LEU A 17 -18.49 14.28 9.26
C LEU A 17 -18.96 15.41 8.33
N GLY A 18 -19.64 16.44 8.88
CA GLY A 18 -20.13 17.58 8.09
C GLY A 18 -19.03 18.54 7.63
N LEU A 19 -17.93 18.64 8.37
CA LEU A 19 -16.81 19.52 8.02
C LEU A 19 -15.85 18.90 6.99
N CYS A 20 -15.91 17.57 6.79
CA CYS A 20 -14.97 16.81 5.95
C CYS A 20 -15.36 16.79 4.46
N LEU A 21 -16.66 16.87 4.15
CA LEU A 21 -17.17 16.87 2.77
C LEU A 21 -17.07 18.24 2.09
N THR A 22 -17.19 19.34 2.84
CA THR A 22 -17.14 20.70 2.26
C THR A 22 -15.71 21.14 1.93
N LEU A 23 -14.71 20.71 2.71
CA LEU A 23 -13.30 20.91 2.35
C LEU A 23 -12.86 20.06 1.15
N SER A 24 -13.45 18.87 0.95
CA SER A 24 -13.06 17.97 -0.16
C SER A 24 -13.51 18.50 -1.53
N VAL A 25 -14.70 19.08 -1.65
CA VAL A 25 -15.19 19.61 -2.93
C VAL A 25 -14.45 20.89 -3.33
N ALA A 26 -14.11 21.77 -2.38
CA ALA A 26 -13.36 22.99 -2.65
C ALA A 26 -11.88 22.73 -3.03
N VAL A 27 -11.27 21.69 -2.47
CA VAL A 27 -9.91 21.27 -2.80
C VAL A 27 -9.86 20.58 -4.16
N VAL A 28 -10.83 19.72 -4.50
CA VAL A 28 -10.94 19.11 -5.84
C VAL A 28 -11.21 20.17 -6.93
N PHE A 29 -12.01 21.20 -6.64
CA PHE A 29 -12.26 22.29 -7.58
C PHE A 29 -11.04 23.22 -7.74
N SER A 30 -10.26 23.44 -6.68
CA SER A 30 -9.01 24.22 -6.76
C SER A 30 -7.84 23.47 -7.41
N LEU A 31 -7.82 22.13 -7.32
CA LEU A 31 -6.79 21.27 -7.91
C LEU A 31 -6.95 21.06 -9.43
N MET A 32 -8.11 21.39 -10.01
CA MET A 32 -8.31 21.34 -11.46
C MET A 32 -7.72 22.55 -12.22
N SER A 33 -7.14 23.55 -11.52
CA SER A 33 -6.84 24.86 -12.13
C SER A 33 -5.41 25.39 -11.96
N VAL A 34 -4.44 24.66 -11.42
CA VAL A 34 -3.12 25.26 -11.12
C VAL A 34 -1.94 24.34 -11.48
N HIS A 35 -0.94 24.91 -12.16
CA HIS A 35 0.34 24.27 -12.51
C HIS A 35 1.08 23.67 -11.29
N PRO A 36 1.87 22.61 -11.46
CA PRO A 36 2.40 21.83 -10.34
C PRO A 36 3.68 22.44 -9.74
N ASP A 37 3.56 23.09 -8.57
CA ASP A 37 4.69 23.46 -7.72
C ASP A 37 5.09 22.33 -6.73
N HIS A 38 6.35 22.33 -6.30
CA HIS A 38 6.99 21.36 -5.42
C HIS A 38 6.31 21.17 -4.04
N SER A 39 5.59 22.18 -3.56
CA SER A 39 4.82 22.13 -2.30
C SER A 39 3.58 21.21 -2.40
N LEU A 40 2.97 21.11 -3.58
CA LEU A 40 1.81 20.26 -3.84
C LEU A 40 2.18 18.78 -3.84
N ARG A 41 3.39 18.41 -4.27
CA ARG A 41 3.86 17.01 -4.26
C ARG A 41 3.97 16.46 -2.82
N ALA A 42 4.47 17.26 -1.88
CA ALA A 42 4.59 16.83 -0.48
C ALA A 42 3.24 16.70 0.23
N ALA A 43 2.30 17.62 -0.01
CA ALA A 43 0.94 17.53 0.52
C ALA A 43 0.17 16.36 -0.13
N ASN A 44 0.37 16.12 -1.43
CA ASN A 44 -0.21 15.01 -2.17
C ASN A 44 0.31 13.64 -1.68
N ARG A 45 1.57 13.53 -1.21
CA ARG A 45 2.09 12.29 -0.61
C ARG A 45 1.35 11.87 0.66
N HIS A 46 1.16 12.81 1.60
CA HIS A 46 0.45 12.52 2.85
C HIS A 46 -1.04 12.28 2.60
N PHE A 47 -1.67 13.06 1.72
CA PHE A 47 -3.06 12.84 1.31
C PHE A 47 -3.22 11.52 0.54
N GLY A 48 -2.33 11.18 -0.38
CA GLY A 48 -2.38 9.95 -1.17
C GLY A 48 -2.20 8.70 -0.31
N HIS A 49 -1.28 8.72 0.67
CA HIS A 49 -1.14 7.64 1.64
C HIS A 49 -2.36 7.51 2.56
N TRP A 50 -2.87 8.64 3.07
CA TRP A 50 -4.09 8.66 3.88
C TRP A 50 -5.30 8.21 3.06
N PHE A 51 -5.47 8.71 1.84
CA PHE A 51 -6.58 8.42 0.92
C PHE A 51 -6.52 6.97 0.44
N GLY A 52 -5.34 6.46 0.08
CA GLY A 52 -5.15 5.06 -0.25
C GLY A 52 -5.53 4.14 0.91
N ARG A 53 -5.08 4.45 2.14
CA ARG A 53 -5.42 3.69 3.34
C ARG A 53 -6.89 3.84 3.73
N ALA A 54 -7.42 5.06 3.65
CA ALA A 54 -8.81 5.38 3.94
C ALA A 54 -9.74 4.70 2.94
N MET A 55 -9.43 4.69 1.64
CA MET A 55 -10.23 4.00 0.63
C MET A 55 -10.09 2.48 0.71
N TYR A 56 -8.92 1.95 1.10
CA TYR A 56 -8.74 0.53 1.40
C TYR A 56 -9.57 0.10 2.62
N GLN A 57 -9.62 0.93 3.66
CA GLN A 57 -10.38 0.71 4.88
C GLN A 57 -11.89 0.94 4.69
N ILE A 58 -12.28 1.96 3.91
CA ILE A 58 -13.66 2.20 3.48
C ILE A 58 -14.14 1.02 2.63
N GLY A 59 -13.30 0.41 1.79
CA GLY A 59 -13.66 -0.84 1.09
C GLY A 59 -14.07 -1.98 2.05
N ALA A 60 -13.51 -2.02 3.26
CA ALA A 60 -13.89 -2.97 4.32
C ALA A 60 -15.08 -2.48 5.17
N GLU A 61 -15.21 -1.17 5.41
CA GLU A 61 -16.27 -0.57 6.24
C GLU A 61 -17.57 -0.26 5.46
N PHE A 62 -17.54 -0.17 4.13
CA PHE A 62 -18.73 -0.01 3.28
C PHE A 62 -19.71 -1.19 3.43
N GLU A 63 -19.25 -2.32 3.96
CA GLU A 63 -20.10 -3.43 4.37
C GLU A 63 -21.14 -3.04 5.43
N LEU A 64 -20.83 -2.12 6.35
CA LEU A 64 -21.80 -1.65 7.35
C LEU A 64 -22.89 -0.75 6.76
N LEU A 65 -22.57 -0.02 5.67
CA LEU A 65 -23.52 0.79 4.92
C LEU A 65 -24.42 -0.04 3.99
N LEU A 66 -24.00 -1.25 3.62
CA LEU A 66 -24.74 -2.15 2.72
C LEU A 66 -25.50 -3.27 3.43
N HIS A 67 -25.19 -3.61 4.69
CA HIS A 67 -25.86 -4.67 5.48
C HIS A 67 -27.10 -4.22 6.29
N GLY A 68 -27.74 -3.13 5.89
CA GLY A 68 -29.06 -2.75 6.39
C GLY A 68 -30.17 -3.70 5.93
N GLY A 69 -30.21 -4.91 6.50
CA GLY A 69 -31.41 -5.74 6.52
C GLY A 69 -31.19 -7.18 6.10
N GLN A 70 -30.90 -8.05 7.08
CA GLN A 70 -31.54 -9.38 7.20
C GLN A 70 -31.49 -9.85 8.67
N HIS A 71 -32.45 -9.43 9.48
CA HIS A 71 -32.81 -10.15 10.70
C HIS A 71 -34.00 -11.07 10.39
N LYS A 72 -33.73 -12.37 10.32
CA LYS A 72 -34.74 -13.44 10.28
C LYS A 72 -35.65 -13.32 11.51
N ALA A 73 -36.92 -12.96 11.29
CA ALA A 73 -37.96 -13.08 12.30
C ALA A 73 -38.67 -14.43 12.10
N SER A 74 -38.39 -15.40 12.96
CA SER A 74 -39.22 -16.59 13.13
C SER A 74 -40.28 -16.30 14.18
N GLY A 75 -41.56 -16.38 13.82
CA GLY A 75 -42.68 -16.25 14.76
C GLY A 75 -44.03 -16.23 14.05
N THR A 76 -44.75 -17.35 14.12
CA THR A 76 -46.09 -17.62 13.57
C THR A 76 -47.23 -17.00 14.41
N ASN A 77 -48.16 -16.24 13.80
CA ASN A 77 -49.63 -16.46 13.77
C ASN A 77 -50.40 -15.26 13.13
N PRO A 78 -51.69 -15.42 12.73
CA PRO A 78 -52.35 -14.59 11.71
C PRO A 78 -53.34 -13.53 12.25
N ALA A 79 -53.82 -12.72 11.31
CA ALA A 79 -54.96 -11.80 11.34
C ALA A 79 -54.74 -10.40 11.96
N GLY A 80 -55.00 -9.38 11.13
CA GLY A 80 -55.06 -7.96 11.51
C GLY A 80 -54.18 -7.08 10.63
N GLN A 81 -54.74 -6.57 9.52
CA GLN A 81 -54.09 -5.51 8.74
C GLN A 81 -53.97 -4.25 9.59
N VAL A 82 -52.74 -3.81 9.85
CA VAL A 82 -52.41 -2.42 10.16
C VAL A 82 -51.35 -1.99 9.16
N GLN A 83 -51.67 -0.99 8.35
CA GLN A 83 -50.72 -0.31 7.47
C GLN A 83 -49.49 0.10 8.28
N LYS A 84 -48.37 -0.59 8.03
CA LYS A 84 -47.06 -0.22 8.55
C LYS A 84 -46.50 0.86 7.62
N THR A 85 -46.60 2.12 8.02
CA THR A 85 -45.73 3.17 7.50
C THR A 85 -44.29 2.68 7.60
N ALA A 86 -43.60 2.63 6.45
CA ALA A 86 -42.22 2.22 6.37
C ALA A 86 -41.38 3.10 7.32
N PRO A 87 -40.58 2.54 8.24
CA PRO A 87 -39.62 3.33 8.99
C PRO A 87 -38.50 3.74 8.02
N GLY A 88 -38.42 5.05 7.77
CA GLY A 88 -37.27 5.78 7.24
C GLY A 88 -36.48 5.11 6.12
N ALA A 89 -36.77 5.50 4.87
CA ALA A 89 -35.81 5.37 3.79
C ALA A 89 -34.44 5.87 4.29
N GLY A 90 -33.46 4.97 4.37
CA GLY A 90 -32.09 5.35 4.66
C GLY A 90 -31.66 6.45 3.69
N PHE A 91 -30.89 7.41 4.18
CA PHE A 91 -30.23 8.38 3.32
C PHE A 91 -29.43 7.59 2.29
N ASP A 92 -29.85 7.62 1.02
CA ASP A 92 -29.07 7.11 -0.09
C ASP A 92 -28.18 8.26 -0.58
N PRO A 93 -26.90 8.32 -0.15
CA PRO A 93 -25.99 9.38 -0.57
C PRO A 93 -25.86 9.48 -2.09
N ALA A 94 -26.04 8.39 -2.83
CA ALA A 94 -25.96 8.41 -4.29
C ALA A 94 -27.19 9.07 -4.93
N ALA A 95 -28.39 8.76 -4.42
CA ALA A 95 -29.62 9.45 -4.82
C ALA A 95 -29.59 10.94 -4.42
N ALA A 96 -28.99 11.26 -3.26
CA ALA A 96 -28.80 12.63 -2.79
C ALA A 96 -27.80 13.43 -3.65
N LEU A 97 -26.84 12.76 -4.30
CA LEU A 97 -25.86 13.36 -5.21
C LEU A 97 -26.30 13.34 -6.69
N GLY A 98 -27.46 12.75 -7.01
CA GLY A 98 -27.94 12.61 -8.39
C GLY A 98 -27.04 11.74 -9.28
N VAL A 99 -26.22 10.86 -8.68
CA VAL A 99 -25.26 10.03 -9.40
C VAL A 99 -25.90 8.69 -9.76
N ASP A 100 -25.88 8.34 -11.05
CA ASP A 100 -26.26 7.01 -11.51
C ASP A 100 -25.24 5.97 -11.03
N ILE A 101 -25.65 5.14 -10.07
CA ILE A 101 -24.86 4.04 -9.48
C ILE A 101 -25.11 2.67 -10.13
N THR A 102 -25.69 2.65 -11.34
CA THR A 102 -25.90 1.43 -12.11
C THR A 102 -24.61 0.60 -12.20
N GLY A 103 -24.73 -0.70 -11.90
CA GLY A 103 -23.62 -1.66 -11.96
C GLY A 103 -22.62 -1.58 -10.81
N LEU A 104 -22.62 -0.53 -9.98
CA LEU A 104 -21.63 -0.35 -8.91
C LEU A 104 -21.63 -1.52 -7.91
N ARG A 105 -22.80 -1.83 -7.34
CA ARG A 105 -22.94 -2.88 -6.32
C ARG A 105 -22.57 -4.26 -6.86
N GLU A 106 -23.02 -4.56 -8.07
CA GLU A 106 -22.80 -5.86 -8.71
C GLU A 106 -21.34 -6.06 -9.08
N ALA A 107 -20.70 -5.08 -9.74
CA ALA A 107 -19.28 -5.15 -10.08
C ALA A 107 -18.40 -5.25 -8.82
N MET A 108 -18.71 -4.51 -7.76
CA MET A 108 -17.99 -4.61 -6.48
C MET A 108 -18.08 -6.01 -5.87
N ALA A 109 -19.26 -6.64 -5.90
CA ALA A 109 -19.44 -8.00 -5.41
C ALA A 109 -18.59 -9.01 -6.22
N LEU A 110 -18.55 -8.85 -7.54
CA LEU A 110 -17.72 -9.67 -8.43
C LEU A 110 -16.23 -9.48 -8.16
N TYR A 111 -15.75 -8.24 -8.01
CA TYR A 111 -14.35 -7.98 -7.66
C TYR A 111 -13.97 -8.56 -6.29
N LYS A 112 -14.86 -8.47 -5.30
CA LYS A 112 -14.65 -9.08 -3.98
C LYS A 112 -14.56 -10.61 -4.07
N ALA A 113 -15.29 -11.21 -4.99
CA ALA A 113 -15.23 -12.64 -5.28
C ALA A 113 -13.99 -13.06 -6.11
N GLY A 114 -13.18 -12.10 -6.58
CA GLY A 114 -12.04 -12.36 -7.48
C GLY A 114 -12.43 -12.50 -8.95
N GLU A 115 -13.71 -12.27 -9.29
CA GLU A 115 -14.28 -12.38 -10.64
C GLU A 115 -14.02 -11.10 -11.45
N LEU A 116 -12.74 -10.79 -11.69
CA LEU A 116 -12.32 -9.55 -12.35
C LEU A 116 -12.97 -9.32 -13.72
N THR A 117 -13.00 -10.34 -14.58
CA THR A 117 -13.57 -10.23 -15.94
C THR A 117 -15.07 -9.94 -15.91
N GLN A 118 -15.81 -10.61 -15.01
CA GLN A 118 -17.24 -10.39 -14.86
C GLN A 118 -17.51 -9.00 -14.28
N GLY A 119 -16.75 -8.59 -13.27
CA GLY A 119 -16.85 -7.25 -12.69
C GLY A 119 -16.57 -6.16 -13.72
N ASP A 120 -15.57 -6.36 -14.61
CA ASP A 120 -15.25 -5.44 -15.70
C ASP A 120 -16.38 -5.35 -16.73
N ALA A 121 -17.02 -6.46 -17.09
CA ALA A 121 -18.17 -6.46 -17.99
C ALA A 121 -19.33 -5.62 -17.41
N VAL A 122 -19.61 -5.75 -16.11
CA VAL A 122 -20.61 -4.92 -15.42
C VAL A 122 -20.17 -3.45 -15.36
N ALA A 123 -18.89 -3.19 -15.05
CA ALA A 123 -18.36 -1.83 -14.98
C ALA A 123 -18.46 -1.06 -16.30
N GLN A 124 -18.38 -1.75 -17.45
CA GLN A 124 -18.58 -1.14 -18.77
C GLN A 124 -20.01 -0.64 -19.00
N THR A 125 -21.00 -1.19 -18.29
CA THR A 125 -22.40 -0.73 -18.38
C THR A 125 -22.68 0.55 -17.60
N ALA A 126 -21.77 0.95 -16.70
CA ALA A 126 -21.94 2.13 -15.87
C ALA A 126 -21.97 3.40 -16.74
N ARG A 127 -23.01 4.23 -16.57
CA ARG A 127 -23.19 5.46 -17.36
C ARG A 127 -22.40 6.63 -16.80
N SER A 128 -22.25 6.69 -15.47
CA SER A 128 -21.47 7.71 -14.79
C SER A 128 -19.96 7.47 -14.93
N GLY A 129 -19.22 8.50 -15.35
CA GLY A 129 -17.75 8.47 -15.36
C GLY A 129 -17.16 8.25 -13.97
N LEU A 130 -17.77 8.84 -12.93
CA LEU A 130 -17.36 8.65 -11.53
C LEU A 130 -17.46 7.18 -11.11
N VAL A 131 -18.54 6.50 -11.49
CA VAL A 131 -18.73 5.08 -11.18
C VAL A 131 -17.73 4.21 -11.93
N ARG A 132 -17.47 4.49 -13.22
CA ARG A 132 -16.44 3.78 -13.99
C ARG A 132 -15.06 3.92 -13.37
N THR A 133 -14.64 5.14 -12.99
CA THR A 133 -13.35 5.37 -12.34
C THR A 133 -13.28 4.69 -10.97
N THR A 134 -14.37 4.73 -10.19
CA THR A 134 -14.45 4.05 -8.89
C THR A 134 -14.29 2.54 -9.05
N LEU A 135 -15.01 1.92 -9.98
CA LEU A 135 -14.91 0.49 -10.26
C LEU A 135 -13.54 0.08 -10.79
N ALA A 136 -12.93 0.89 -11.65
CA ALA A 136 -11.55 0.66 -12.12
C ALA A 136 -10.55 0.66 -10.95
N TRP A 137 -10.68 1.60 -10.01
CA TRP A 137 -9.85 1.64 -8.81
C TRP A 137 -10.08 0.43 -7.88
N VAL A 138 -11.34 0.02 -7.69
CA VAL A 138 -11.66 -1.19 -6.91
C VAL A 138 -11.05 -2.42 -7.55
N ALA A 139 -11.13 -2.56 -8.87
CA ALA A 139 -10.50 -3.65 -9.60
C ALA A 139 -8.97 -3.68 -9.38
N LEU A 140 -8.29 -2.52 -9.46
CA LEU A 140 -6.86 -2.42 -9.18
C LEU A 140 -6.49 -2.79 -7.74
N SER A 141 -7.34 -2.42 -6.79
CA SER A 141 -7.17 -2.71 -5.37
C SER A 141 -7.38 -4.19 -5.05
N ALA A 142 -8.21 -4.90 -5.84
CA ALA A 142 -8.47 -6.32 -5.70
C ALA A 142 -7.33 -7.20 -6.25
N LEU A 143 -6.43 -6.65 -7.07
CA LEU A 143 -5.32 -7.41 -7.64
C LEU A 143 -4.28 -7.77 -6.58
N GLY A 144 -3.67 -8.95 -6.74
CA GLY A 144 -2.47 -9.35 -5.97
C GLY A 144 -1.29 -8.41 -6.22
N ARG A 145 -0.38 -8.28 -5.25
CA ARG A 145 0.73 -7.31 -5.31
C ARG A 145 1.63 -7.47 -6.54
N ASP A 146 1.73 -8.68 -7.08
CA ASP A 146 2.51 -9.10 -8.24
C ASP A 146 1.76 -8.99 -9.58
N LYS A 147 0.50 -8.55 -9.59
CA LYS A 147 -0.38 -8.55 -10.78
C LYS A 147 -0.85 -7.14 -11.15
N GLY A 148 -1.11 -6.95 -12.44
CA GLY A 148 -1.81 -5.76 -12.94
C GLY A 148 -0.97 -4.61 -13.47
N PHE A 149 0.29 -4.83 -13.87
CA PHE A 149 1.21 -3.74 -14.25
C PHE A 149 0.60 -2.87 -15.35
N SER A 150 0.25 -3.48 -16.48
CA SER A 150 -0.37 -2.78 -17.62
C SER A 150 -1.70 -2.13 -17.28
N ARG A 151 -2.46 -2.69 -16.32
CA ARG A 151 -3.75 -2.12 -15.89
C ARG A 151 -3.54 -0.87 -15.03
N MET A 152 -2.54 -0.87 -14.14
CA MET A 152 -2.17 0.31 -13.34
C MET A 152 -1.61 1.40 -14.24
N GLN A 153 -0.74 1.05 -15.18
CA GLN A 153 -0.19 1.98 -16.16
C GLN A 153 -1.31 2.66 -16.96
N ALA A 154 -2.19 1.88 -17.60
CA ALA A 154 -3.31 2.43 -18.36
C ALA A 154 -4.24 3.32 -17.51
N PHE A 155 -4.44 2.97 -16.23
CA PHE A 155 -5.22 3.78 -15.30
C PHE A 155 -4.55 5.13 -15.00
N LEU A 156 -3.24 5.15 -14.75
CA LEU A 156 -2.46 6.36 -14.49
C LEU A 156 -2.33 7.24 -15.73
N ASP A 157 -2.20 6.65 -16.92
CA ASP A 157 -2.19 7.37 -18.20
C ASP A 157 -3.52 8.10 -18.43
N THR A 158 -4.63 7.46 -18.05
CA THR A 158 -5.98 8.04 -18.16
C THR A 158 -6.29 9.04 -17.05
N HIS A 159 -5.64 8.91 -15.87
CA HIS A 159 -5.90 9.73 -14.68
C HIS A 159 -4.59 10.28 -14.08
N PRO A 160 -3.88 11.19 -14.79
CA PRO A 160 -2.56 11.64 -14.38
C PRO A 160 -2.53 12.38 -13.03
N GLY A 161 -3.63 13.01 -12.65
CA GLY A 161 -3.82 13.70 -11.36
C GLY A 161 -4.40 12.84 -10.24
N TRP A 162 -4.36 11.51 -10.37
CA TRP A 162 -4.94 10.62 -9.36
C TRP A 162 -4.25 10.78 -7.99
N PRO A 163 -5.00 10.94 -6.88
CA PRO A 163 -4.40 11.17 -5.57
C PRO A 163 -3.48 10.06 -5.07
N ALA A 164 -3.75 8.80 -5.46
CA ALA A 164 -2.94 7.65 -5.06
C ALA A 164 -1.88 7.26 -6.12
N ARG A 165 -1.49 8.19 -7.00
CA ARG A 165 -0.50 7.96 -8.06
C ARG A 165 0.79 7.37 -7.51
N ASP A 166 1.40 8.02 -6.53
CA ASP A 166 2.66 7.58 -5.91
C ASP A 166 2.55 6.16 -5.34
N THR A 167 1.38 5.78 -4.82
CA THR A 167 1.15 4.43 -4.30
C THR A 167 1.09 3.39 -5.42
N LEU A 168 0.48 3.73 -6.56
CA LEU A 168 0.43 2.86 -7.74
C LEU A 168 1.81 2.75 -8.38
N GLU A 169 2.55 3.84 -8.53
CA GLU A 169 3.89 3.85 -9.11
C GLU A 169 4.86 3.00 -8.28
N ARG A 170 4.87 3.17 -6.95
CA ARG A 170 5.67 2.32 -6.04
C ARG A 170 5.30 0.85 -6.14
N ARG A 171 4.01 0.52 -6.29
CA ARG A 171 3.58 -0.86 -6.51
C ARG A 171 4.08 -1.39 -7.86
N MET A 172 4.02 -0.59 -8.92
CA MET A 172 4.54 -0.95 -10.23
C MET A 172 6.06 -1.20 -10.17
N GLU A 173 6.83 -0.38 -9.45
CA GLU A 173 8.25 -0.62 -9.21
C GLU A 173 8.52 -1.96 -8.54
N GLU A 174 7.76 -2.29 -7.47
CA GLU A 174 7.89 -3.56 -6.77
C GLU A 174 7.63 -4.75 -7.73
N MET A 175 6.66 -4.60 -8.63
CA MET A 175 6.31 -5.61 -9.61
C MET A 175 7.41 -5.85 -10.65
N LEU A 176 8.16 -4.82 -11.06
CA LEU A 176 9.28 -5.00 -12.00
C LEU A 176 10.30 -6.01 -11.46
N TYR A 177 10.63 -5.93 -10.18
CA TYR A 177 11.58 -6.86 -9.55
C TYR A 177 10.96 -8.24 -9.30
N VAL A 178 9.73 -8.29 -8.78
CA VAL A 178 9.04 -9.54 -8.42
C VAL A 178 8.75 -10.39 -9.65
N ASN A 179 8.35 -9.76 -10.75
CA ASN A 179 7.98 -10.45 -11.98
C ASN A 179 9.17 -10.70 -12.91
N ASN A 180 10.38 -10.29 -12.52
CA ASN A 180 11.58 -10.35 -13.36
C ASN A 180 11.33 -9.72 -14.74
N ALA A 181 10.88 -8.46 -14.73
CA ALA A 181 10.69 -7.68 -15.96
C ALA A 181 11.97 -7.67 -16.83
N SER A 182 11.80 -7.54 -18.15
CA SER A 182 12.92 -7.39 -19.09
C SER A 182 13.65 -6.08 -18.84
N ALA A 183 14.91 -5.99 -19.27
CA ALA A 183 15.70 -4.77 -19.13
C ALA A 183 15.01 -3.59 -19.83
N ASP A 184 14.59 -3.76 -21.09
CA ASP A 184 13.79 -2.76 -21.84
C ASP A 184 12.58 -2.23 -21.06
N GLN A 185 11.80 -3.11 -20.41
CA GLN A 185 10.62 -2.69 -19.66
C GLN A 185 11.00 -1.87 -18.41
N VAL A 186 12.10 -2.24 -17.76
CA VAL A 186 12.60 -1.55 -16.57
C VAL A 186 13.16 -0.18 -16.96
N GLU A 187 13.94 -0.10 -18.04
CA GLU A 187 14.47 1.15 -18.57
C GLU A 187 13.35 2.09 -19.02
N ASP A 188 12.38 1.60 -19.80
CA ASP A 188 11.22 2.38 -20.23
C ASP A 188 10.45 2.97 -19.04
N PHE A 189 10.30 2.19 -17.95
CA PHE A 189 9.59 2.66 -16.76
C PHE A 189 10.39 3.74 -15.99
N PHE A 190 11.71 3.61 -15.93
CA PHE A 190 12.59 4.54 -15.21
C PHE A 190 13.23 5.62 -16.10
N PHE A 191 12.80 5.74 -17.36
CA PHE A 191 13.40 6.66 -18.34
C PHE A 191 13.43 8.13 -17.85
N ASP A 192 12.36 8.59 -17.20
CA ASP A 192 12.25 9.96 -16.67
C ASP A 192 12.01 9.99 -15.14
N SER A 193 12.28 8.87 -14.45
CA SER A 193 12.05 8.76 -13.01
C SER A 193 13.08 7.87 -12.33
N ALA A 194 13.55 8.28 -11.15
CA ALA A 194 14.43 7.46 -10.33
C ALA A 194 13.60 6.51 -9.44
N PRO A 195 14.05 5.27 -9.21
CA PRO A 195 13.34 4.31 -8.37
C PRO A 195 13.23 4.78 -6.91
N GLU A 196 12.01 4.85 -6.40
CA GLU A 196 11.74 5.23 -5.00
C GLU A 196 11.83 4.04 -4.04
N THR A 197 11.43 2.86 -4.51
CA THR A 197 11.38 1.64 -3.70
C THR A 197 12.70 0.87 -3.73
N VAL A 198 12.94 0.09 -2.67
CA VAL A 198 14.09 -0.84 -2.62
C VAL A 198 14.01 -1.86 -3.77
N LEU A 199 12.81 -2.37 -4.06
CA LEU A 199 12.61 -3.34 -5.14
C LEU A 199 12.78 -2.71 -6.52
N GLY A 200 12.32 -1.48 -6.74
CA GLY A 200 12.58 -0.71 -7.96
C GLY A 200 14.08 -0.52 -8.21
N ARG A 201 14.84 -0.15 -7.17
CA ARG A 201 16.31 -0.05 -7.25
C ARG A 201 16.95 -1.38 -7.63
N LEU A 202 16.46 -2.49 -7.08
CA LEU A 202 16.96 -3.84 -7.41
C LEU A 202 16.52 -4.29 -8.81
N ALA A 203 15.35 -3.88 -9.30
CA ALA A 203 14.93 -4.13 -10.68
C ALA A 203 15.86 -3.43 -11.67
N LEU A 204 16.14 -2.15 -11.45
CA LEU A 204 17.05 -1.37 -12.27
C LEU A 204 18.49 -1.90 -12.20
N ALA A 205 18.97 -2.28 -11.01
CA ALA A 205 20.27 -2.91 -10.87
C ALA A 205 20.38 -4.24 -11.63
N ARG A 206 19.29 -5.03 -11.68
CA ARG A 206 19.24 -6.27 -12.47
C ARG A 206 19.31 -5.98 -13.97
N ALA A 207 18.62 -4.93 -14.44
CA ALA A 207 18.66 -4.51 -15.85
C ALA A 207 20.10 -4.18 -16.26
N PHE A 208 20.75 -3.23 -15.55
CA PHE A 208 22.14 -2.85 -15.81
C PHE A 208 23.11 -4.03 -15.77
N LYS A 209 22.96 -4.93 -14.79
CA LYS A 209 23.80 -6.13 -14.70
C LYS A 209 23.64 -7.04 -15.93
N ASN A 210 22.42 -7.17 -16.46
CA ASN A 210 22.16 -8.01 -17.63
C ASN A 210 22.69 -7.40 -18.93
N GLU A 211 22.79 -6.07 -19.01
CA GLU A 211 23.35 -5.32 -20.14
C GLU A 211 24.88 -5.20 -20.08
N GLY A 212 25.47 -5.46 -18.91
CA GLY A 212 26.91 -5.40 -18.68
C GLY A 212 27.40 -4.12 -18.00
N ASP A 213 26.49 -3.21 -17.63
CA ASP A 213 26.75 -1.97 -16.91
C ASP A 213 26.94 -2.22 -15.41
N ASN A 214 27.99 -2.97 -15.09
CA ASN A 214 28.26 -3.45 -13.73
C ASN A 214 28.49 -2.31 -12.73
N ASP A 215 29.05 -1.17 -13.15
CA ASP A 215 29.30 -0.03 -12.26
C ASP A 215 27.98 0.60 -11.76
N ASP A 216 26.98 0.70 -12.63
CA ASP A 216 25.65 1.22 -12.29
C ASP A 216 24.86 0.24 -11.44
N ALA A 217 24.92 -1.05 -11.79
CA ALA A 217 24.38 -2.14 -10.96
C ALA A 217 24.98 -2.13 -9.55
N GLN A 218 26.32 -2.06 -9.45
CA GLN A 218 27.03 -2.04 -8.17
C GLN A 218 26.62 -0.85 -7.31
N ARG A 219 26.53 0.34 -7.89
CA ARG A 219 26.12 1.53 -7.14
C ARG A 219 24.73 1.36 -6.51
N LEU A 220 23.75 0.86 -7.29
CA LEU A 220 22.39 0.65 -6.81
C LEU A 220 22.32 -0.46 -5.75
N VAL A 221 23.00 -1.59 -5.97
CA VAL A 221 23.01 -2.71 -5.02
C VAL A 221 23.64 -2.30 -3.70
N ARG A 222 24.76 -1.58 -3.71
CA ARG A 222 25.41 -1.10 -2.47
C ARG A 222 24.53 -0.14 -1.68
N ALA A 223 23.86 0.78 -2.37
CA ALA A 223 22.91 1.70 -1.74
C ALA A 223 21.77 0.93 -1.03
N VAL A 224 21.23 -0.10 -1.69
CA VAL A 224 20.22 -0.99 -1.10
C VAL A 224 20.80 -1.82 0.06
N TRP A 225 22.01 -2.36 -0.10
CA TRP A 225 22.64 -3.23 0.89
C TRP A 225 22.91 -2.55 2.23
N HIS A 226 23.25 -1.26 2.17
CA HIS A 226 23.46 -0.43 3.35
C HIS A 226 22.16 0.07 3.99
N ASP A 227 21.01 -0.11 3.34
CA ASP A 227 19.71 0.23 3.92
C ASP A 227 19.34 -0.75 5.06
N ALA A 228 18.96 -0.16 6.19
CA ALA A 228 18.54 -0.83 7.41
C ALA A 228 17.21 -1.56 7.29
N GLY A 229 16.30 -1.08 6.42
CA GLY A 229 14.91 -1.52 6.39
C GLY A 229 14.66 -2.87 5.69
N MET A 230 15.70 -3.55 5.19
CA MET A 230 15.52 -4.80 4.44
C MET A 230 15.17 -5.98 5.34
N SER A 231 14.13 -6.73 4.96
CA SER A 231 13.80 -8.01 5.60
C SER A 231 14.94 -9.03 5.44
N ALA A 232 15.00 -10.03 6.33
CA ALA A 232 16.00 -11.09 6.26
C ALA A 232 15.89 -11.91 4.95
N ALA A 233 14.66 -12.13 4.47
CA ALA A 233 14.41 -12.81 3.20
C ALA A 233 14.95 -12.02 2.01
N LEU A 234 14.68 -10.71 1.97
CA LEU A 234 15.20 -9.84 0.91
C LEU A 234 16.72 -9.72 0.96
N THR A 235 17.30 -9.56 2.16
CA THR A 235 18.77 -9.53 2.35
C THR A 235 19.42 -10.79 1.78
N THR A 236 18.82 -11.96 2.03
CA THR A 236 19.32 -13.24 1.49
C THR A 236 19.23 -13.26 -0.03
N LYS A 237 18.09 -12.82 -0.60
CA LYS A 237 17.90 -12.75 -2.05
C LYS A 237 18.94 -11.83 -2.71
N VAL A 238 19.13 -10.62 -2.17
CA VAL A 238 20.11 -9.65 -2.68
C VAL A 238 21.52 -10.23 -2.62
N LYS A 239 21.91 -10.85 -1.50
CA LYS A 239 23.21 -11.49 -1.35
C LYS A 239 23.45 -12.57 -2.41
N THR A 240 22.45 -13.40 -2.71
CA THR A 240 22.57 -14.48 -3.69
C THR A 240 22.65 -13.94 -5.11
N GLU A 241 21.78 -12.98 -5.45
CA GLU A 241 21.60 -12.49 -6.82
C GLU A 241 22.71 -11.51 -7.25
N PHE A 242 23.17 -10.68 -6.32
CA PHE A 242 24.12 -9.58 -6.56
C PHE A 242 25.42 -9.75 -5.78
N ALA A 243 25.85 -11.00 -5.52
CA ALA A 243 27.08 -11.28 -4.79
C ALA A 243 28.32 -10.64 -5.44
N SER A 244 28.36 -10.58 -6.77
CA SER A 244 29.43 -9.94 -7.55
C SER A 244 29.51 -8.42 -7.35
N GLU A 245 28.40 -7.80 -6.93
CA GLU A 245 28.26 -6.37 -6.76
C GLU A 245 28.57 -5.89 -5.33
N LEU A 246 28.91 -6.81 -4.44
CA LEU A 246 29.17 -6.53 -3.03
C LEU A 246 30.60 -6.92 -2.66
N ASP A 247 31.29 -6.02 -1.96
CA ASP A 247 32.63 -6.28 -1.44
C ASP A 247 32.61 -6.59 0.07
N PRO A 248 33.70 -7.17 0.64
CA PRO A 248 33.78 -7.45 2.08
C PRO A 248 33.57 -6.23 2.99
N ARG A 249 33.81 -5.01 2.50
CA ARG A 249 33.58 -3.77 3.25
C ARG A 249 32.07 -3.50 3.37
N ASP A 250 31.28 -3.74 2.33
CA ASP A 250 29.82 -3.60 2.35
C ASP A 250 29.19 -4.52 3.42
N PHE A 251 29.70 -5.76 3.53
CA PHE A 251 29.28 -6.69 4.59
C PHE A 251 29.69 -6.22 5.99
N ARG A 252 30.87 -5.58 6.15
CA ARG A 252 31.29 -4.99 7.45
C ARG A 252 30.38 -3.85 7.86
N ILE A 253 30.06 -2.93 6.93
CA ILE A 253 29.17 -1.79 7.20
C ILE A 253 27.82 -2.28 7.71
N ARG A 254 27.21 -3.25 7.01
CA ARG A 254 25.93 -3.84 7.43
C ARG A 254 26.04 -4.55 8.78
N ALA A 255 27.12 -5.29 9.02
CA ALA A 255 27.34 -5.96 10.31
C ALA A 255 27.42 -4.95 11.47
N HIS A 256 28.17 -3.86 11.30
CA HIS A 256 28.25 -2.80 12.31
C HIS A 256 26.88 -2.17 12.57
N TYR A 257 26.13 -1.83 11.52
CA TYR A 257 24.79 -1.29 11.66
C TYR A 257 23.88 -2.22 12.48
N LEU A 258 23.82 -3.51 12.11
CA LEU A 258 22.98 -4.51 12.80
C LEU A 258 23.42 -4.75 14.26
N LEU A 259 24.72 -4.61 14.57
CA LEU A 259 25.20 -4.68 15.95
C LEU A 259 24.65 -3.52 16.80
N TYR A 260 24.64 -2.30 16.26
CA TYR A 260 24.08 -1.15 16.94
C TYR A 260 22.56 -1.24 17.09
N ASP A 261 21.86 -1.78 16.09
CA ASP A 261 20.40 -1.88 16.07
C ASP A 261 19.82 -2.97 16.99
N GLY A 262 20.66 -3.85 17.54
CA GLY A 262 20.18 -4.95 18.40
C GLY A 262 20.17 -6.32 17.73
N GLU A 263 20.25 -6.36 16.40
CA GLU A 263 20.02 -7.52 15.52
C GLU A 263 21.19 -8.53 15.51
N SER A 264 21.45 -9.17 16.66
CA SER A 264 22.63 -10.00 16.93
C SER A 264 22.86 -11.11 15.89
N GLU A 265 21.83 -11.87 15.54
CA GLU A 265 21.98 -12.99 14.61
C GLU A 265 22.25 -12.51 13.18
N ALA A 266 21.54 -11.46 12.75
CA ALA A 266 21.74 -10.87 11.44
C ALA A 266 23.14 -10.24 11.34
N ALA A 267 23.58 -9.57 12.41
CA ALA A 267 24.93 -9.04 12.53
C ALA A 267 26.00 -10.12 12.41
N LEU A 268 25.85 -11.26 13.09
CA LEU A 268 26.79 -12.39 12.98
C LEU A 268 26.83 -12.98 11.57
N ARG A 269 25.67 -13.12 10.91
CA ARG A 269 25.61 -13.59 9.50
C ARG A 269 26.31 -12.62 8.54
N ALA A 270 26.11 -11.31 8.73
CA ALA A 270 26.80 -10.28 7.95
C ALA A 270 28.30 -10.29 8.23
N ALA A 271 28.70 -10.37 9.50
CA ALA A 271 30.10 -10.42 9.93
C ALA A 271 30.86 -11.61 9.32
N SER A 272 30.25 -12.78 9.23
CA SER A 272 30.86 -13.96 8.60
C SER A 272 31.17 -13.75 7.11
N ALA A 273 30.42 -12.90 6.41
CA ALA A 273 30.68 -12.54 5.01
C ALA A 273 31.68 -11.38 4.86
N ALA A 274 32.08 -10.74 5.97
CA ALA A 274 32.83 -9.50 5.98
C ALA A 274 34.35 -9.67 6.16
N GLY A 275 34.79 -10.92 6.38
CA GLY A 275 36.18 -11.32 6.58
C GLY A 275 36.41 -12.09 7.89
N PRO A 276 37.60 -12.71 8.08
CA PRO A 276 37.85 -13.65 9.16
C PRO A 276 37.77 -13.07 10.57
N ASN A 277 38.11 -11.78 10.73
CA ASN A 277 38.18 -11.14 12.05
C ASN A 277 36.84 -10.58 12.53
N MET A 278 35.93 -10.27 11.60
CA MET A 278 34.68 -9.58 11.92
C MET A 278 33.72 -10.39 12.82
N PRO A 279 33.60 -11.73 12.68
CA PRO A 279 32.77 -12.54 13.56
C PRO A 279 33.18 -12.48 15.04
N ALA A 280 34.50 -12.44 15.32
CA ALA A 280 35.01 -12.33 16.68
C ALA A 280 34.64 -10.97 17.30
N LEU A 281 34.81 -9.89 16.54
CA LEU A 281 34.43 -8.54 16.97
C LEU A 281 32.92 -8.43 17.24
N ALA A 282 32.09 -9.00 16.35
CA ALA A 282 30.64 -9.02 16.52
C ALA A 282 30.22 -9.77 17.79
N LYS A 283 30.80 -10.94 18.06
CA LYS A 283 30.56 -11.70 19.29
C LYS A 283 30.92 -10.91 20.54
N LEU A 284 32.07 -10.22 20.53
CA LEU A 284 32.50 -9.38 21.63
C LEU A 284 31.51 -8.23 21.88
N PHE A 285 31.08 -7.53 20.82
CA PHE A 285 30.12 -6.43 20.93
C PHE A 285 28.78 -6.90 21.52
N ILE A 286 28.27 -8.05 21.06
CA ILE A 286 27.03 -8.66 21.58
C ILE A 286 27.19 -9.03 23.06
N ALA A 287 28.32 -9.63 23.44
CA ALA A 287 28.60 -9.99 24.84
C ALA A 287 28.68 -8.75 25.75
N ALA A 288 29.37 -7.70 25.30
CA ALA A 288 29.47 -6.44 26.02
C ALA A 288 28.11 -5.77 26.21
N ARG A 289 27.28 -5.71 25.16
CA ARG A 289 25.92 -5.14 25.23
C ARG A 289 25.02 -5.88 26.21
N ASN A 290 25.15 -7.21 26.29
CA ASN A 290 24.33 -8.05 27.16
C ASN A 290 24.86 -8.10 28.62
N ASN A 291 25.80 -7.22 29.00
CA ASN A 291 26.48 -7.24 30.30
C ASN A 291 27.16 -8.59 30.63
N GLY A 292 27.47 -9.39 29.61
CA GLY A 292 28.13 -10.69 29.72
C GLY A 292 29.64 -10.65 29.42
N ALA A 293 30.20 -9.48 29.13
CA ALA A 293 31.64 -9.31 28.98
C ALA A 293 32.32 -9.46 30.35
N SER A 294 32.81 -10.66 30.63
CA SER A 294 33.74 -10.90 31.73
C SER A 294 35.17 -10.98 31.18
N ASP A 295 36.15 -10.66 32.04
CA ASP A 295 37.59 -10.62 31.77
C ASP A 295 38.18 -11.89 31.11
N LYS A 296 37.41 -12.98 31.04
CA LYS A 296 37.79 -14.28 30.45
C LYS A 296 37.62 -14.38 28.92
N MET A 297 37.16 -13.32 28.25
CA MET A 297 36.88 -13.33 26.80
C MET A 297 37.99 -12.71 25.93
N PHE A 298 39.06 -12.23 26.55
CA PHE A 298 40.27 -11.68 25.91
C PHE A 298 41.48 -12.58 26.20
#